data_AF-A0A1Z4C5V1-F1
#
_entry.id   AF-A0A1Z4C5V1-F1
#
_cell.length_a   1.000
_cell.length_b   1.000
_cell.length_c   1.000
_cell.angle_alpha   90.00
_cell.angle_beta   90.00
_cell.angle_gamma   90.00
#
_symmetry.space_group_name_H-M   'P 1'
#
loop_
_entity.id
_entity.type
_entity.pdbx_description
1 polymer ?
#
loop_
_entity_poly.entity_id
_entity_poly.type
_entity_poly.pdbx_seq_one_letter_code
_entity_poly.pdbx_strand_id
1 'polypeptide(L)'
;MTTMKTEDKIRQQLATNPILLYMKGVPENPQCGFSAKTVGILKSTGCQYAYVNVLAAPFIREKLPSISHWPTYPQLFVNGELVGGCDIVEAMANDGSLLPLLNSATPKTEAASDGHLSVADVEQLIKQGISDAQVLVDGEGCDLMLTVISGEFRDLSLVKKQQWVLSTLKDPLASGKLHAVSVKAYTPEEWQESQAQPTGGLLQIQL
;
A
#
# COMPACT_ATOMS: atom_id res chain seq x y z
N MET A 1 -30.23 1.81 -23.02
CA MET A 1 -28.96 1.13 -22.71
C MET A 1 -27.85 1.90 -23.39
N THR A 2 -27.11 2.73 -22.66
CA THR A 2 -26.08 3.60 -23.24
C THR A 2 -24.82 2.78 -23.46
N THR A 3 -24.51 2.46 -24.72
CA THR A 3 -23.27 1.79 -25.11
C THR A 3 -22.10 2.70 -24.72
N MET A 4 -21.35 2.36 -23.66
CA MET A 4 -20.15 3.13 -23.29
C MET A 4 -19.18 3.12 -24.47
N LYS A 5 -18.87 4.31 -25.01
CA LYS A 5 -17.90 4.44 -26.09
C LYS A 5 -16.50 4.22 -25.54
N THR A 6 -15.59 3.71 -26.37
CA THR A 6 -14.19 3.49 -26.01
C THR A 6 -13.51 4.75 -25.45
N GLU A 7 -13.88 5.93 -25.94
CA GLU A 7 -13.41 7.22 -25.40
C GLU A 7 -13.79 7.42 -23.93
N ASP A 8 -15.02 7.12 -23.55
CA ASP A 8 -15.48 7.28 -22.17
C ASP A 8 -14.72 6.36 -21.22
N LYS A 9 -14.42 5.13 -21.66
CA LYS A 9 -13.59 4.19 -20.89
C LYS A 9 -12.18 4.72 -20.68
N ILE A 10 -11.55 5.26 -21.71
CA ILE A 10 -10.19 5.83 -21.62
C ILE A 10 -10.21 7.04 -20.68
N ARG A 11 -11.17 7.95 -20.84
CA ARG A 11 -11.32 9.12 -19.96
C ARG A 11 -11.57 8.71 -18.50
N GLN A 12 -12.39 7.69 -18.27
CA GLN A 12 -12.61 7.14 -16.94
C GLN A 12 -11.33 6.54 -16.35
N GLN A 13 -10.57 5.75 -17.12
CA GLN A 13 -9.29 5.22 -16.67
C GLN A 13 -8.31 6.33 -16.26
N LEU A 14 -8.21 7.39 -17.08
CA LEU A 14 -7.37 8.55 -16.80
C LEU A 14 -7.82 9.34 -15.57
N ALA A 15 -9.13 9.41 -15.32
CA ALA A 15 -9.68 10.10 -14.15
C ALA A 15 -9.56 9.28 -12.85
N THR A 16 -9.66 7.94 -12.94
CA THR A 16 -9.59 7.04 -11.78
C THR A 16 -8.14 6.74 -11.37
N ASN A 17 -7.20 6.72 -12.30
CA ASN A 17 -5.82 6.32 -12.04
C ASN A 17 -4.90 7.55 -12.16
N PRO A 18 -4.35 8.05 -11.04
CA PRO A 18 -3.50 9.25 -11.05
C PRO A 18 -2.20 9.03 -11.83
N ILE A 19 -1.66 7.80 -11.84
CA ILE A 19 -0.52 7.43 -12.67
C ILE A 19 -0.93 6.20 -13.48
N LEU A 20 -0.96 6.35 -14.80
CA LEU A 20 -1.42 5.31 -15.72
C LEU A 20 -0.45 5.12 -16.89
N LEU A 21 0.01 3.89 -17.08
CA LEU A 21 0.91 3.50 -18.17
C LEU A 21 0.18 2.64 -19.20
N TYR A 22 0.02 3.14 -20.42
CA TYR A 22 -0.37 2.32 -21.56
C TYR A 22 0.87 1.68 -22.17
N MET A 23 0.96 0.34 -22.14
CA MET A 23 2.14 -0.40 -22.58
C MET A 23 1.79 -1.65 -23.40
N LYS A 24 2.80 -2.17 -24.11
CA LYS A 24 2.70 -3.44 -24.85
C LYS A 24 3.14 -4.58 -23.95
N GLY A 25 2.19 -5.43 -23.54
CA GLY A 25 2.42 -6.45 -22.51
C GLY A 25 2.06 -5.94 -21.12
N VAL A 26 2.66 -6.55 -20.10
CA VAL A 26 2.42 -6.22 -18.68
C VAL A 26 3.77 -5.93 -17.98
N PRO A 27 3.79 -5.22 -16.84
CA PRO A 27 5.05 -4.86 -16.15
C PRO A 27 5.95 -6.05 -15.77
N GLU A 28 5.36 -7.23 -15.56
CA GLU A 28 6.06 -8.47 -15.23
C GLU A 28 6.61 -9.16 -16.49
N ASN A 29 5.95 -8.96 -17.62
CA ASN A 29 6.30 -9.57 -18.91
C ASN A 29 6.06 -8.57 -20.07
N PRO A 30 6.94 -7.57 -20.23
CA PRO A 30 6.81 -6.57 -21.29
C PRO A 30 7.09 -7.20 -22.66
N GLN A 31 6.23 -6.91 -23.65
CA GLN A 31 6.35 -7.45 -25.00
C GLN A 31 7.00 -6.48 -25.99
N CYS A 32 7.65 -5.43 -25.47
CA CYS A 32 8.35 -4.41 -26.25
C CYS A 32 9.48 -3.80 -25.42
N GLY A 33 10.67 -3.63 -26.01
CA GLY A 33 11.84 -3.06 -25.31
C GLY A 33 11.60 -1.66 -24.72
N PHE A 34 10.87 -0.79 -25.43
CA PHE A 34 10.50 0.54 -24.93
C PHE A 34 9.57 0.46 -23.71
N SER A 35 8.63 -0.48 -23.73
CA SER A 35 7.74 -0.75 -22.59
C SER A 35 8.53 -1.31 -21.40
N ALA A 36 9.46 -2.25 -21.65
CA ALA A 36 10.32 -2.80 -20.61
C ALA A 36 11.18 -1.72 -19.94
N LYS A 37 11.78 -0.82 -20.74
CA LYS A 37 12.60 0.28 -20.26
C LYS A 37 11.80 1.26 -19.40
N THR A 38 10.62 1.68 -19.88
CA THR A 38 9.72 2.59 -19.14
C THR A 38 9.28 1.98 -17.82
N VAL A 39 8.92 0.69 -17.81
CA VAL A 39 8.58 -0.04 -16.58
C VAL A 39 9.75 -0.10 -15.61
N GLY A 40 10.98 -0.34 -16.10
CA GLY A 40 12.18 -0.36 -15.26
C GLY A 40 12.42 0.99 -14.56
N ILE A 41 12.28 2.09 -15.30
CA ILE A 41 12.39 3.45 -14.77
C ILE A 41 11.31 3.72 -13.71
N LEU A 42 10.05 3.40 -14.01
CA LEU A 42 8.96 3.61 -13.05
C LEU A 42 9.15 2.75 -11.80
N LYS A 43 9.61 1.50 -11.94
CA LYS A 43 9.96 0.64 -10.80
C LYS A 43 11.05 1.25 -9.92
N SER A 44 12.06 1.90 -10.50
CA SER A 44 13.11 2.55 -9.69
C SER A 44 12.64 3.78 -8.92
N THR A 45 11.49 4.37 -9.28
CA THR A 45 10.89 5.48 -8.51
C THR A 45 10.17 5.02 -7.24
N GLY A 46 9.77 3.75 -7.15
CA GLY A 46 8.98 3.23 -6.03
C GLY A 46 7.51 3.69 -6.01
N CYS A 47 7.08 4.53 -6.95
CA CYS A 47 5.69 4.98 -7.04
C CYS A 47 4.78 3.87 -7.57
N GLN A 48 3.59 3.73 -6.99
CA GLN A 48 2.57 2.84 -7.52
C GLN A 48 1.90 3.47 -8.75
N TYR A 49 1.68 2.65 -9.78
CA TYR A 49 1.02 3.08 -11.02
C TYR A 49 0.12 1.97 -11.54
N ALA A 50 -0.98 2.37 -12.17
CA ALA A 50 -1.82 1.45 -12.93
C ALA A 50 -1.24 1.26 -14.34
N TYR A 51 -1.55 0.14 -14.98
CA TYR A 51 -1.14 -0.13 -16.35
C TYR A 51 -2.29 -0.69 -17.20
N VAL A 52 -2.19 -0.49 -18.51
CA VAL A 52 -3.10 -1.09 -19.49
C VAL A 52 -2.28 -1.74 -20.59
N ASN A 53 -2.50 -3.05 -20.77
CA ASN A 53 -1.93 -3.80 -21.89
C ASN A 53 -2.72 -3.52 -23.17
N VAL A 54 -2.18 -2.68 -24.05
CA VAL A 54 -2.85 -2.31 -25.31
C VAL A 54 -2.89 -3.44 -26.33
N LEU A 55 -2.15 -4.52 -26.12
CA LEU A 55 -2.24 -5.71 -26.97
C LEU A 55 -3.47 -6.56 -26.62
N ALA A 56 -3.90 -6.55 -25.35
CA ALA A 56 -5.12 -7.21 -24.91
C ALA A 56 -6.38 -6.35 -25.15
N ALA A 57 -6.21 -5.03 -25.33
CA ALA A 57 -7.29 -4.07 -25.56
C ALA A 57 -7.15 -3.37 -26.92
N PRO A 58 -7.49 -4.03 -28.04
CA PRO A 58 -7.31 -3.49 -29.39
C PRO A 58 -8.07 -2.16 -29.61
N PHE A 59 -9.25 -2.03 -29.01
CA PHE A 59 -10.05 -0.80 -29.06
C PHE A 59 -9.34 0.40 -28.43
N ILE A 60 -8.60 0.21 -27.34
CA ILE A 60 -7.78 1.27 -26.72
C ILE A 60 -6.61 1.59 -27.64
N ARG A 61 -5.95 0.56 -28.17
CA ARG A 61 -4.79 0.71 -29.06
C ARG A 61 -5.08 1.62 -30.25
N GLU A 62 -6.24 1.45 -30.87
CA GLU A 62 -6.69 2.21 -32.04
C GLU A 62 -7.11 3.63 -31.68
N LYS A 63 -7.76 3.82 -30.53
CA LYS A 63 -8.40 5.11 -30.20
C LYS A 63 -7.54 6.05 -29.37
N LEU A 64 -6.71 5.53 -28.47
CA LEU A 64 -5.89 6.34 -27.57
C LEU A 64 -4.98 7.35 -28.30
N PRO A 65 -4.29 7.01 -29.41
CA PRO A 65 -3.43 7.97 -30.11
C PRO A 65 -4.16 9.22 -30.60
N SER A 66 -5.45 9.09 -30.93
CA SER A 66 -6.30 10.23 -31.33
C SER A 66 -6.71 11.11 -30.15
N ILE A 67 -6.80 10.53 -28.95
CA ILE A 67 -7.18 11.25 -27.72
C ILE A 67 -5.96 11.94 -27.11
N SER A 68 -4.84 11.24 -27.07
CA SER A 68 -3.60 11.72 -26.45
C SER A 68 -2.76 12.58 -27.39
N HIS A 69 -3.13 12.64 -28.67
CA HIS A 69 -2.32 13.25 -29.72
C HIS A 69 -0.89 12.67 -29.79
N TRP A 70 -0.72 11.40 -29.39
CA TRP A 70 0.58 10.73 -29.33
C TRP A 70 0.57 9.41 -30.10
N PRO A 71 1.45 9.21 -31.11
CA PRO A 71 1.34 8.10 -32.05
C PRO A 71 1.91 6.76 -31.56
N THR A 72 2.74 6.76 -30.52
CA THR A 72 3.55 5.59 -30.14
C THR A 72 3.23 5.05 -28.75
N TYR A 73 3.69 3.84 -28.45
CA TYR A 73 3.61 3.22 -27.12
C TYR A 73 5.02 2.83 -26.67
N PRO A 74 5.32 2.88 -25.35
CA PRO A 74 4.42 3.17 -24.23
C PRO A 74 4.00 4.65 -24.11
N GLN A 75 2.89 4.93 -23.42
CA GLN A 75 2.42 6.29 -23.08
C GLN A 75 2.15 6.38 -21.57
N LEU A 76 2.84 7.30 -20.89
CA LEU A 76 2.65 7.58 -19.47
C LEU A 76 1.72 8.78 -19.30
N PHE A 77 0.70 8.61 -18.45
CA PHE A 77 -0.20 9.66 -18.03
C PHE A 77 -0.09 9.89 -16.53
N VAL A 78 -0.16 11.16 -16.14
CA VAL A 78 -0.12 11.61 -14.76
C VAL A 78 -1.24 12.64 -14.56
N ASN A 79 -2.13 12.43 -13.58
CA ASN A 79 -3.34 13.23 -13.34
C ASN A 79 -4.21 13.44 -14.58
N GLY A 80 -4.26 12.44 -15.46
CA GLY A 80 -5.01 12.50 -16.72
C GLY A 80 -4.32 13.27 -17.84
N GLU A 81 -3.14 13.85 -17.60
CA GLU A 81 -2.32 14.53 -18.60
C GLU A 81 -1.25 13.60 -19.16
N LEU A 82 -0.98 13.70 -20.46
CA LEU A 82 0.07 12.91 -21.09
C LEU A 82 1.44 13.49 -20.70
N VAL A 83 2.28 12.67 -20.08
CA VAL A 83 3.69 13.00 -19.81
C VAL A 83 4.54 12.73 -21.05
N GLY A 84 4.36 11.57 -21.67
CA GLY A 84 5.08 11.21 -22.90
C GLY A 84 5.34 9.73 -23.07
N GLY A 85 6.20 9.41 -24.02
CA GLY A 85 6.68 8.05 -24.30
C GLY A 85 7.98 7.69 -23.57
N CYS A 86 8.58 6.57 -23.96
CA CYS A 86 9.79 6.01 -23.32
C CYS A 86 10.94 7.01 -23.22
N ASP A 87 11.27 7.73 -24.30
CA ASP A 87 12.42 8.64 -24.34
C ASP A 87 12.25 9.85 -23.42
N ILE A 88 11.00 10.36 -23.32
CA ILE A 88 10.67 11.47 -22.42
C ILE A 88 10.74 11.01 -20.97
N VAL A 89 10.15 9.85 -20.65
CA VAL A 89 10.20 9.28 -19.29
C VAL A 89 11.64 9.03 -18.86
N GLU A 90 12.50 8.56 -19.76
CA GLU A 90 13.92 8.39 -19.50
C GLU A 90 14.63 9.73 -19.29
N ALA A 91 14.40 10.73 -20.13
CA ALA A 91 14.98 12.05 -19.96
C ALA A 91 14.61 12.65 -18.60
N MET A 92 13.31 12.61 -18.24
CA MET A 92 12.78 13.10 -16.97
C MET A 92 13.34 12.35 -15.76
N ALA A 93 13.60 11.04 -15.90
CA ALA A 93 14.25 10.27 -14.86
C ALA A 93 15.72 10.67 -14.69
N ASN A 94 16.43 10.95 -15.78
CA ASN A 94 17.83 11.34 -15.77
C ASN A 94 18.04 12.77 -15.23
N ASP A 95 17.14 13.71 -15.52
CA ASP A 95 17.22 15.07 -14.97
C ASP A 95 16.58 15.22 -13.57
N GLY A 96 15.84 14.19 -13.13
CA GLY A 96 15.23 14.13 -11.80
C GLY A 96 13.83 14.75 -11.70
N SER A 97 13.28 15.32 -12.78
CA SER A 97 11.92 15.88 -12.81
C SER A 97 10.79 14.84 -12.76
N LEU A 98 11.06 13.57 -13.07
CA LEU A 98 10.02 12.51 -13.07
C LEU A 98 9.48 12.22 -11.66
N LEU A 99 10.35 12.02 -10.68
CA LEU A 99 9.97 11.64 -9.32
C LEU A 99 9.04 12.68 -8.64
N PRO A 100 9.33 14.00 -8.64
CA PRO A 100 8.43 14.98 -8.05
C PRO A 100 7.08 15.03 -8.77
N LEU A 101 7.06 14.85 -10.10
CA LEU A 101 5.81 14.78 -10.86
C LEU A 101 4.94 13.60 -10.42
N LEU A 102 5.51 12.40 -10.33
CA LEU A 102 4.79 11.21 -9.87
C LEU A 102 4.29 11.37 -8.42
N ASN A 103 5.14 11.87 -7.52
CA ASN A 103 4.77 12.09 -6.11
C ASN A 103 3.65 13.14 -5.94
N SER A 104 3.57 14.13 -6.83
CA SER A 104 2.50 15.13 -6.81
C SER A 104 1.14 14.56 -7.23
N ALA A 105 1.15 13.49 -8.02
CA ALA A 105 -0.04 12.86 -8.56
C ALA A 105 -0.52 11.69 -7.73
N THR A 106 0.37 10.98 -7.04
CA THR A 106 -0.05 10.08 -5.98
C THR A 106 -0.81 10.91 -4.94
N PRO A 107 -2.13 10.70 -4.74
CA PRO A 107 -2.72 11.17 -3.51
C PRO A 107 -1.88 10.56 -2.39
N LYS A 108 -1.56 11.36 -1.38
CA LYS A 108 -0.93 10.90 -0.15
C LYS A 108 -1.89 9.89 0.49
N THR A 109 -1.85 8.66 0.01
CA THR A 109 -2.75 7.57 0.35
C THR A 109 -1.86 6.36 0.48
N GLU A 110 -1.49 6.17 1.74
CA GLU A 110 -1.22 4.87 2.37
C GLU A 110 -2.05 3.78 1.68
N ALA A 111 -1.37 2.70 1.34
CA ALA A 111 -1.82 1.64 0.46
C ALA A 111 -3.27 1.19 0.71
N ALA A 112 -4.07 1.22 -0.34
CA ALA A 112 -5.31 0.46 -0.36
C ALA A 112 -4.99 -1.04 -0.46
N SER A 113 -5.20 -1.77 0.63
CA SER A 113 -5.51 -3.20 0.59
C SER A 113 -6.73 -3.45 1.46
N ASP A 114 -7.81 -3.91 0.80
CA ASP A 114 -8.86 -4.78 1.32
C ASP A 114 -9.03 -4.80 2.86
N GLY A 115 -9.85 -3.90 3.41
CA GLY A 115 -10.55 -4.06 4.70
C GLY A 115 -9.75 -4.49 5.94
N HIS A 116 -8.42 -4.48 5.92
CA HIS A 116 -7.57 -5.05 6.95
C HIS A 116 -6.38 -4.11 7.15
N LEU A 117 -6.20 -3.62 8.39
CA LEU A 117 -5.04 -2.78 8.70
C LEU A 117 -3.76 -3.59 8.48
N SER A 118 -2.81 -3.03 7.74
CA SER A 118 -1.50 -3.66 7.62
C SER A 118 -0.75 -3.56 8.95
N VAL A 119 0.20 -4.48 9.16
CA VAL A 119 1.07 -4.47 10.34
C VAL A 119 1.70 -3.09 10.55
N ALA A 120 2.18 -2.48 9.47
CA ALA A 120 2.81 -1.16 9.50
C ALA A 120 1.84 -0.05 9.95
N ASP A 121 0.57 -0.10 9.52
CA ASP A 121 -0.44 0.88 9.91
C ASP A 121 -0.78 0.77 11.41
N VAL A 122 -0.89 -0.47 11.92
CA VAL A 122 -1.16 -0.71 13.34
C VAL A 122 0.01 -0.23 14.21
N GLU A 123 1.25 -0.51 13.79
CA GLU A 123 2.44 0.01 14.47
C GLU A 123 2.43 1.54 14.51
N GLN A 124 2.09 2.19 13.40
CA GLN A 124 2.06 3.65 13.30
C GLN A 124 0.98 4.26 14.20
N LEU A 125 -0.22 3.68 14.25
CA LEU A 125 -1.32 4.13 15.12
C LEU A 125 -0.94 4.07 16.60
N ILE A 126 -0.27 2.99 17.02
CA ILE A 126 0.16 2.83 18.41
C ILE A 126 1.31 3.80 18.72
N LYS A 127 2.26 3.99 17.81
CA LYS A 127 3.35 4.98 17.95
C LYS A 127 2.83 6.42 18.03
N GLN A 128 1.69 6.73 17.40
CA GLN A 128 1.01 8.03 17.56
C GLN A 128 0.44 8.23 18.96
N GLY A 129 -0.03 7.17 19.62
CA GLY A 129 -0.54 7.23 20.99
C GLY A 129 0.53 7.11 22.06
N ILE A 130 1.63 6.40 21.77
CA ILE A 130 2.73 6.10 22.70
C ILE A 130 4.04 6.19 21.93
N SER A 131 4.76 7.30 22.07
CA SER A 131 5.92 7.61 21.23
C SER A 131 7.11 6.66 21.42
N ASP A 132 7.25 6.04 22.59
CA ASP A 132 8.30 5.07 22.93
C ASP A 132 7.84 3.61 22.73
N ALA A 133 6.64 3.39 22.18
CA ALA A 133 6.11 2.03 22.04
C ALA A 133 6.82 1.24 20.92
N GLN A 134 7.33 0.07 21.29
CA GLN A 134 7.74 -0.98 20.38
C GLN A 134 6.57 -1.96 20.21
N VAL A 135 6.13 -2.16 18.98
CA VAL A 135 4.94 -2.96 18.68
C VAL A 135 5.36 -4.16 17.86
N LEU A 136 4.96 -5.35 18.29
CA LEU A 136 5.09 -6.58 17.53
C LEU A 136 3.69 -7.08 17.21
N VAL A 137 3.45 -7.40 15.94
CA VAL A 137 2.19 -7.94 15.47
C VAL A 137 2.43 -9.38 15.06
N ASP A 138 1.74 -10.31 15.71
CA ASP A 138 1.82 -11.75 15.45
C ASP A 138 0.42 -12.25 15.05
N GLY A 139 0.32 -12.92 13.90
CA GLY A 139 -0.93 -13.47 13.38
C GLY A 139 -1.14 -13.27 11.87
N GLU A 140 -1.89 -14.19 11.26
CA GLU A 140 -2.37 -14.10 9.87
C GLU A 140 -3.91 -14.16 9.86
N GLY A 141 -4.57 -13.18 9.22
CA GLY A 141 -6.03 -13.14 9.11
C GLY A 141 -6.73 -12.41 10.27
N CYS A 142 -7.93 -12.86 10.65
CA CYS A 142 -8.84 -12.12 11.55
C CYS A 142 -8.49 -12.14 13.06
N ASP A 143 -7.50 -12.92 13.48
CA ASP A 143 -7.05 -13.01 14.87
C ASP A 143 -5.61 -12.48 14.95
N LEU A 144 -5.47 -11.16 15.15
CA LEU A 144 -4.17 -10.52 15.26
C LEU A 144 -3.82 -10.32 16.74
N MET A 145 -2.62 -10.77 17.14
CA MET A 145 -2.05 -10.53 18.45
C MET A 145 -1.08 -9.35 18.39
N LEU A 146 -1.41 -8.28 19.11
CA LEU A 146 -0.63 -7.07 19.21
C LEU A 146 0.11 -7.06 20.54
N THR A 147 1.44 -7.09 20.48
CA THR A 147 2.31 -7.00 21.64
C THR A 147 2.96 -5.63 21.66
N VAL A 148 2.56 -4.79 22.61
CA VAL A 148 3.07 -3.42 22.77
C VAL A 148 4.00 -3.37 23.96
N ILE A 149 5.21 -2.88 23.75
CA ILE A 149 6.25 -2.77 24.75
C ILE A 149 6.56 -1.29 24.95
N SER A 150 6.40 -0.76 26.15
CA SER A 150 6.72 0.65 26.44
C SER A 150 7.11 0.87 27.89
N GLY A 151 8.08 1.77 28.11
CA GLY A 151 8.45 2.22 29.45
C GLY A 151 7.32 2.95 30.18
N GLU A 152 6.36 3.54 29.46
CA GLU A 152 5.21 4.29 30.00
C GLU A 152 4.25 3.38 30.77
N PHE A 153 4.36 2.07 30.62
CA PHE A 153 3.52 1.11 31.33
C PHE A 153 3.98 0.83 32.76
N ARG A 154 5.14 1.33 33.22
CA ARG A 154 5.69 1.02 34.54
C ARG A 154 4.75 1.35 35.71
N ASP A 155 3.98 2.43 35.60
CA ASP A 155 3.10 2.90 36.67
C ASP A 155 1.63 2.47 36.52
N LEU A 156 1.34 1.57 35.57
CA LEU A 156 -0.03 1.16 35.24
C LEU A 156 -0.29 -0.30 35.61
N SER A 157 -1.51 -0.58 36.07
CA SER A 157 -1.98 -1.95 36.24
C SER A 157 -2.18 -2.65 34.90
N LEU A 158 -2.05 -3.98 34.85
CA LEU A 158 -2.20 -4.80 33.63
C LEU A 158 -3.43 -4.44 32.80
N VAL A 159 -4.59 -4.27 33.45
CA VAL A 159 -5.84 -3.88 32.80
C VAL A 159 -5.79 -2.46 32.23
N LYS A 160 -5.18 -1.50 32.96
CA LYS A 160 -5.01 -0.12 32.46
C LYS A 160 -4.04 -0.05 31.28
N LYS A 161 -2.94 -0.82 31.30
CA LYS A 161 -2.01 -0.95 30.17
C LYS A 161 -2.78 -1.38 28.91
N GLN A 162 -3.56 -2.46 29.02
CA GLN A 162 -4.37 -2.98 27.91
C GLN A 162 -5.47 -2.00 27.48
N GLN A 163 -6.18 -1.36 28.41
CA GLN A 163 -7.22 -0.38 28.09
C GLN A 163 -6.69 0.84 27.35
N TRP A 164 -5.49 1.30 27.67
CA TRP A 164 -4.84 2.40 26.98
C TRP A 164 -4.49 2.00 25.55
N VAL A 165 -3.85 0.85 25.34
CA VAL A 165 -3.57 0.39 23.98
C VAL A 165 -4.88 0.15 23.20
N LEU A 166 -5.89 -0.45 23.82
CA LEU A 166 -7.18 -0.64 23.19
C LEU A 166 -7.86 0.69 22.84
N SER A 167 -7.66 1.75 23.62
CA SER A 167 -8.21 3.08 23.32
C SER A 167 -7.60 3.68 22.05
N THR A 168 -6.32 3.43 21.78
CA THR A 168 -5.67 3.81 20.50
C THR A 168 -6.21 3.01 19.31
N LEU A 169 -6.75 1.82 19.55
CA LEU A 169 -7.30 0.93 18.52
C LEU A 169 -8.83 0.99 18.43
N LYS A 170 -9.49 1.86 19.20
CA LYS A 170 -10.96 2.00 19.19
C LYS A 170 -11.49 2.45 17.83
N ASP A 171 -10.84 3.40 17.17
CA ASP A 171 -11.22 3.87 15.84
C ASP A 171 -11.18 2.77 14.76
N PRO A 172 -10.09 2.00 14.61
CA PRO A 172 -10.07 0.88 13.66
C PRO A 172 -11.06 -0.25 14.03
N LEU A 173 -11.29 -0.51 15.32
CA LEU A 173 -12.30 -1.46 15.79
C LEU A 173 -13.73 -1.00 15.48
N ALA A 174 -14.06 0.27 15.77
CA ALA A 174 -15.39 0.83 15.58
C ALA A 174 -15.74 1.03 14.10
N SER A 175 -14.73 1.26 13.25
CA SER A 175 -14.90 1.39 11.81
C SER A 175 -15.08 0.07 11.07
N GLY A 176 -15.04 -1.08 11.77
CA GLY A 176 -15.16 -2.41 11.18
C GLY A 176 -13.93 -2.83 10.36
N LYS A 177 -12.82 -2.10 10.48
CA LYS A 177 -11.54 -2.41 9.83
C LYS A 177 -10.75 -3.50 10.58
N LEU A 178 -11.16 -3.81 11.81
CA LEU A 178 -10.51 -4.75 12.70
C LEU A 178 -11.59 -5.61 13.38
N HIS A 179 -11.60 -6.92 13.09
CA HIS A 179 -12.67 -7.84 13.54
C HIS A 179 -12.47 -8.33 14.99
N ALA A 180 -11.26 -8.80 15.31
CA ALA A 180 -10.86 -9.20 16.65
C ALA A 180 -9.35 -8.99 16.82
N VAL A 181 -8.93 -8.41 17.94
CA VAL A 181 -7.51 -8.31 18.30
C VAL A 181 -7.24 -8.63 19.75
N SER A 182 -6.17 -9.36 19.97
CA SER A 182 -5.64 -9.66 21.30
C SER A 182 -4.49 -8.72 21.59
N VAL A 183 -4.66 -7.83 22.59
CA VAL A 183 -3.63 -6.86 22.96
C VAL A 183 -2.90 -7.31 24.23
N LYS A 184 -1.58 -7.40 24.15
CA LYS A 184 -0.68 -7.60 25.28
C LYS A 184 0.22 -6.38 25.44
N ALA A 185 0.28 -5.82 26.64
CA ALA A 185 1.06 -4.64 26.94
C ALA A 185 2.09 -4.96 28.03
N TYR A 186 3.38 -4.79 27.72
CA TYR A 186 4.50 -5.13 28.58
C TYR A 186 5.46 -3.95 28.73
N THR A 187 6.12 -3.83 29.88
CA THR A 187 7.33 -3.01 29.96
C THR A 187 8.50 -3.71 29.28
N PRO A 188 9.57 -2.99 28.89
CA PRO A 188 10.77 -3.59 28.32
C PRO A 188 11.36 -4.70 29.21
N GLU A 189 11.23 -4.56 30.53
CA GLU A 189 11.66 -5.52 31.54
C GLU A 189 10.78 -6.78 31.51
N GLU A 190 9.45 -6.61 31.60
CA GLU A 190 8.49 -7.73 31.51
C GLU A 190 8.59 -8.51 30.19
N TRP A 191 8.90 -7.81 29.09
CA TRP A 191 9.08 -8.44 27.78
C TRP A 191 10.32 -9.33 27.71
N GLN A 192 11.44 -8.88 28.29
CA GLN A 192 12.65 -9.69 28.37
C GLN A 192 12.43 -10.96 29.19
N GLU A 193 11.68 -10.88 30.29
CA GLU A 193 11.30 -12.04 31.10
C GLU A 193 10.36 -12.99 30.35
N SER A 194 9.36 -12.45 29.63
CA SER A 194 8.41 -13.26 28.84
C SER A 194 9.07 -13.98 27.66
N GLN A 195 10.12 -13.42 27.07
CA GLN A 195 10.92 -14.05 26.00
C GLN A 195 11.87 -15.12 26.54
N ALA A 196 12.22 -15.06 27.84
CA ALA A 196 13.13 -16.00 28.49
C ALA A 196 12.45 -17.30 28.96
N GLN A 197 11.11 -17.41 28.88
CA GLN A 197 10.37 -18.65 29.12
C GLN A 197 9.90 -19.29 27.80
N PRO A 198 10.62 -20.30 27.26
CA PRO A 198 10.08 -21.11 26.18
C PRO A 198 8.90 -21.89 26.72
N THR A 199 7.81 -21.94 25.97
CA THR A 199 6.55 -22.62 26.30
C THR A 199 6.80 -24.03 26.86
N GLY A 200 6.71 -24.14 28.18
CA GLY A 200 6.88 -25.39 28.92
C GLY A 200 5.72 -25.59 29.89
N GLY A 201 4.72 -26.35 29.45
CA GLY A 201 3.80 -27.06 30.33
C GLY A 201 2.45 -26.40 30.59
N LEU A 202 1.41 -26.96 29.97
CA LEU A 202 0.13 -27.13 30.66
C LEU A 202 -0.17 -28.64 30.68
N LEU A 203 -0.04 -29.19 31.87
CA LEU A 203 -0.30 -30.58 32.25
C LEU A 203 -1.77 -30.92 32.01
N GLN A 204 -2.05 -31.98 31.25
CA GLN A 204 -3.29 -32.73 31.38
C GLN A 204 -3.30 -33.41 32.75
N ILE A 205 -4.17 -32.97 33.65
CA ILE A 205 -4.56 -33.75 34.82
C ILE A 205 -5.97 -34.24 34.53
N GLN A 206 -6.08 -35.49 34.07
CA GLN A 206 -7.35 -36.22 34.03
C GLN A 206 -7.49 -36.94 35.37
N LEU A 207 -8.54 -36.59 36.14
CA LEU A 207 -9.02 -37.37 37.29
C LEU A 207 -9.68 -38.67 36.82
#